data_AF-A0A368Y8V2-F1
#
_entry.id   AF-A0A368Y8V2-F1
#
_cell.length_a   1.000
_cell.length_b   1.000
_cell.length_c   1.000
_cell.angle_alpha   90.00
_cell.angle_beta   90.00
_cell.angle_gamma   90.00
#
_symmetry.space_group_name_H-M   'P 1'
#
loop_
_entity.id
_entity.type
_entity.pdbx_description
1 polymer ?
#
loop_
_entity_poly.entity_id
_entity_poly.type
_entity_poly.pdbx_seq_one_letter_code
_entity_poly.pdbx_strand_id
1 'polypeptide(L)'
;MTAIRSRVATALAALAFGMGAAQAHNVWLVPDAQGAYLVQFGGHEGKLEEFNSSKLTSVTAYDRRGRKIDVATQAATDGVRVKPEREPAMLAAEFDNGFFSKTDSSAMVNKPMDENPGATSGVHAMKFHKTVLQWGLIARKELGQTFEIVGTQSKDPQAGKPMQVKVLKDGKPIAGVRLSLGEDGTPVTSAADGTATVTPVEGRNQLLAIIRMPVQGDPKTTQRSYEYLFAFQTHD
;
A
#
# COMPACT_ATOMS: atom_id res chain seq x y z
N MET A 1 -29.11 -27.57 38.61
CA MET A 1 -28.87 -27.53 37.16
C MET A 1 -29.01 -26.09 36.70
N THR A 2 -27.90 -25.38 36.48
CA THR A 2 -27.90 -24.13 35.70
C THR A 2 -26.53 -23.97 35.07
N ALA A 3 -26.45 -24.22 33.76
CA ALA A 3 -25.23 -24.11 32.98
C ALA A 3 -24.98 -22.64 32.61
N ILE A 4 -23.82 -22.09 32.99
CA ILE A 4 -23.36 -20.80 32.47
C ILE A 4 -22.53 -21.10 31.22
N ARG A 5 -23.06 -20.64 30.09
CA ARG A 5 -22.51 -20.82 28.74
C ARG A 5 -21.22 -20.01 28.59
N SER A 6 -20.11 -20.70 28.36
CA SER A 6 -18.85 -20.09 27.92
C SER A 6 -19.02 -19.40 26.57
N ARG A 7 -18.77 -18.09 26.52
CA ARG A 7 -18.57 -17.37 25.26
C ARG A 7 -17.12 -17.60 24.83
N VAL A 8 -16.92 -18.47 23.85
CA VAL A 8 -15.62 -18.61 23.17
C VAL A 8 -15.45 -17.38 22.28
N ALA A 9 -14.57 -16.47 22.65
CA ALA A 9 -14.11 -15.40 21.78
C ALA A 9 -13.11 -16.00 20.78
N THR A 10 -13.49 -16.07 19.51
CA THR A 10 -12.59 -16.48 18.43
C THR A 10 -11.60 -15.36 18.17
N ALA A 11 -10.39 -15.45 18.76
CA ALA A 11 -9.28 -14.57 18.41
C ALA A 11 -8.73 -15.00 17.04
N LEU A 12 -8.91 -14.16 16.02
CA LEU A 12 -8.19 -14.27 14.75
C LEU A 12 -6.72 -13.91 15.03
N ALA A 13 -5.91 -14.93 15.33
CA ALA A 13 -4.46 -14.79 15.42
C ALA A 13 -3.91 -14.52 14.00
N ALA A 14 -3.44 -13.29 13.76
CA ALA A 14 -2.60 -13.01 12.62
C ALA A 14 -1.27 -13.73 12.83
N LEU A 15 -1.08 -14.90 12.20
CA LEU A 15 0.20 -15.59 12.22
C LEU A 15 1.24 -14.74 11.48
N ALA A 16 2.21 -14.21 12.24
CA ALA A 16 3.43 -13.63 11.70
C ALA A 16 4.32 -14.76 11.15
N PHE A 17 4.03 -15.22 9.94
CA PHE A 17 4.97 -16.05 9.19
C PHE A 17 6.20 -15.22 8.83
N GLY A 18 7.39 -15.75 9.13
CA GLY A 18 8.66 -15.15 8.73
C GLY A 18 8.66 -14.83 7.23
N MET A 19 8.63 -13.54 6.91
CA MET A 19 8.70 -13.06 5.53
C MET A 19 10.16 -13.14 5.09
N GLY A 20 10.58 -14.29 4.57
CA GLY A 20 11.82 -14.39 3.79
C GLY A 20 11.75 -13.37 2.65
N ALA A 21 12.82 -12.59 2.45
CA ALA A 21 12.98 -11.47 1.52
C ALA A 21 11.84 -11.36 0.48
N ALA A 22 10.71 -10.81 0.91
CA ALA A 22 9.65 -10.44 0.00
C ALA A 22 10.20 -9.23 -0.73
N GLN A 23 10.56 -9.40 -2.00
CA GLN A 23 10.97 -8.30 -2.85
C GLN A 23 9.81 -7.28 -2.82
N ALA A 24 9.99 -6.19 -2.08
CA ALA A 24 8.96 -5.21 -1.79
C ALA A 24 8.76 -4.33 -3.03
N HIS A 25 8.16 -4.90 -4.07
CA HIS A 25 7.84 -4.13 -5.25
C HIS A 25 6.77 -3.10 -4.89
N ASN A 26 6.99 -1.84 -5.17
CA ASN A 26 5.99 -0.81 -4.92
C ASN A 26 5.59 -0.13 -6.23
N VAL A 27 4.45 0.56 -6.18
CA VAL A 27 4.04 1.51 -7.19
C VAL A 27 4.13 2.91 -6.59
N TRP A 28 4.68 3.86 -7.35
CA TRP A 28 4.75 5.26 -6.91
C TRP A 28 4.62 6.22 -8.08
N LEU A 29 4.23 7.46 -7.78
CA LEU A 29 4.17 8.54 -8.76
C LEU A 29 5.40 9.43 -8.63
N VAL A 30 6.05 9.72 -9.76
CA VAL A 30 7.16 10.68 -9.87
C VAL A 30 6.67 11.90 -10.63
N PRO A 31 6.76 13.13 -10.08
CA PRO A 31 6.34 14.32 -10.82
C PRO A 31 7.25 14.58 -12.03
N ASP A 32 6.66 15.05 -13.13
CA ASP A 32 7.38 15.66 -14.25
C ASP A 32 7.35 17.20 -14.15
N ALA A 33 8.21 17.87 -14.92
CA ALA A 33 8.31 19.33 -14.91
C ALA A 33 7.10 20.05 -15.54
N GLN A 34 6.17 19.31 -16.15
CA GLN A 34 4.99 19.81 -16.85
C GLN A 34 3.69 19.56 -16.07
N GLY A 35 3.80 19.20 -14.78
CA GLY A 35 2.67 18.98 -13.89
C GLY A 35 1.94 17.65 -14.07
N ALA A 36 2.50 16.74 -14.87
CA ALA A 36 2.07 15.36 -14.91
C ALA A 36 2.93 14.52 -13.96
N TYR A 37 2.61 13.23 -13.87
CA TYR A 37 3.28 12.27 -13.03
C TYR A 37 3.50 10.99 -13.82
N LEU A 38 4.64 10.37 -13.62
CA LEU A 38 4.94 9.06 -14.16
C LEU A 38 4.69 8.01 -13.08
N VAL A 39 3.83 7.04 -13.38
CA VAL A 39 3.64 5.86 -12.55
C VAL A 39 4.82 4.94 -12.78
N GLN A 40 5.58 4.73 -11.72
CA GLN A 40 6.74 3.85 -11.65
C GLN A 40 6.41 2.62 -10.83
N PHE A 41 7.06 1.52 -11.19
CA PHE A 41 6.97 0.23 -10.54
C PHE A 41 8.37 -0.33 -10.39
N GLY A 42 8.64 -0.99 -9.27
CA GLY A 42 9.99 -1.49 -9.01
C GLY A 42 10.17 -2.02 -7.60
N GLY A 43 11.27 -2.74 -7.41
CA GLY A 43 11.63 -3.43 -6.18
C GLY A 43 12.65 -2.67 -5.33
N HIS A 44 13.43 -3.47 -4.58
CA HIS A 44 14.42 -3.03 -3.60
C HIS A 44 15.32 -1.90 -4.14
N GLU A 45 15.59 -0.91 -3.30
CA GLU A 45 16.41 0.28 -3.63
C GLU A 45 15.86 1.12 -4.81
N GLY A 46 14.57 0.99 -5.13
CA GLY A 46 13.92 1.76 -6.19
C GLY A 46 14.30 1.31 -7.60
N LYS A 47 14.83 0.08 -7.74
CA LYS A 47 15.13 -0.50 -9.04
C LYS A 47 13.86 -0.62 -9.87
N LEU A 48 13.84 0.07 -11.01
CA LEU A 48 12.69 0.13 -11.91
C LEU A 48 12.45 -1.20 -12.63
N GLU A 49 11.19 -1.54 -12.78
CA GLU A 49 10.71 -2.68 -13.54
C GLU A 49 9.62 -2.27 -14.51
N GLU A 50 9.69 -2.81 -15.73
CA GLU A 50 8.64 -2.63 -16.72
C GLU A 50 7.35 -3.34 -16.29
N PHE A 51 6.22 -2.74 -16.62
CA PHE A 51 4.91 -3.33 -16.34
C PHE A 51 3.92 -3.05 -17.47
N ASN A 52 2.97 -3.97 -17.65
CA ASN A 52 1.84 -3.73 -18.54
C ASN A 52 0.91 -2.68 -17.90
N SER A 53 0.54 -1.64 -18.65
CA SER A 53 -0.32 -0.57 -18.17
C SER A 53 -1.67 -1.06 -17.61
N SER A 54 -2.16 -2.23 -18.02
CA SER A 54 -3.37 -2.84 -17.48
C SER A 54 -3.28 -3.20 -15.99
N LYS A 55 -2.06 -3.31 -15.43
CA LYS A 55 -1.86 -3.51 -14.00
C LYS A 55 -2.26 -2.28 -13.18
N LEU A 56 -2.21 -1.08 -13.78
CA LEU A 56 -2.68 0.15 -13.14
C LEU A 56 -4.21 0.22 -13.25
N THR A 57 -4.90 -0.18 -12.20
CA THR A 57 -6.36 -0.29 -12.20
C THR A 57 -7.06 1.03 -11.91
N SER A 58 -6.40 1.95 -11.20
CA SER A 58 -6.95 3.26 -10.86
C SER A 58 -5.87 4.29 -10.59
N VAL A 59 -6.11 5.53 -11.01
CA VAL A 59 -5.39 6.72 -10.53
C VAL A 59 -6.39 7.82 -10.26
N THR A 60 -6.31 8.44 -9.08
CA THR A 60 -7.21 9.52 -8.67
C THR A 60 -6.42 10.70 -8.12
N ALA A 61 -6.94 11.90 -8.36
CA ALA A 61 -6.38 13.16 -7.89
C ALA A 61 -7.43 13.91 -7.06
N TYR A 62 -6.96 14.66 -6.06
CA TYR A 62 -7.82 15.44 -5.17
C TYR A 62 -7.23 16.82 -4.91
N ASP A 63 -8.11 17.81 -4.75
CA ASP A 63 -7.71 19.14 -4.27
C ASP A 63 -7.60 19.20 -2.73
N ARG A 64 -7.18 20.35 -2.19
CA ARG A 64 -6.99 20.57 -0.75
C ARG A 64 -8.28 20.35 0.07
N ARG A 65 -9.46 20.44 -0.56
CA ARG A 65 -10.76 20.23 0.07
C ARG A 65 -11.26 18.78 -0.08
N GLY A 66 -10.50 17.92 -0.76
CA GLY A 66 -10.86 16.54 -0.99
C GLY A 66 -11.85 16.32 -2.13
N ARG A 67 -12.04 17.31 -3.00
CA ARG A 67 -12.84 17.14 -4.22
C ARG A 67 -11.97 16.46 -5.27
N LYS A 68 -12.56 15.51 -6.00
CA LYS A 68 -11.89 14.82 -7.11
C LYS A 68 -11.48 15.82 -8.19
N ILE A 69 -10.35 15.55 -8.83
CA ILE A 69 -9.84 16.21 -10.03
C ILE A 69 -9.79 15.15 -11.12
N ASP A 70 -10.22 15.50 -12.33
CA ASP A 70 -10.14 14.59 -13.46
C ASP A 70 -8.68 14.34 -13.85
N VAL A 71 -8.41 13.11 -14.27
CA VAL A 71 -7.05 12.63 -14.54
C VAL A 71 -7.04 11.94 -15.91
N ALA A 72 -6.20 12.44 -16.81
CA ALA A 72 -5.89 11.75 -18.06
C ALA A 72 -4.72 10.77 -17.85
N THR A 73 -4.81 9.58 -18.43
CA THR A 73 -3.72 8.60 -18.45
C THR A 73 -3.27 8.33 -19.88
N GLN A 74 -1.97 8.15 -20.07
CA GLN A 74 -1.37 7.85 -21.36
C GLN A 74 -0.23 6.84 -21.14
N ALA A 75 -0.19 5.78 -21.96
CA ALA A 75 0.96 4.89 -21.96
C ALA A 75 2.23 5.67 -22.32
N ALA A 76 3.30 5.44 -21.57
CA ALA A 76 4.63 6.01 -21.81
C ALA A 76 5.64 4.88 -21.99
N THR A 77 6.82 5.20 -22.53
CA THR A 77 7.90 4.22 -22.72
C THR A 77 8.44 3.66 -21.40
N ASP A 78 8.29 4.41 -20.32
CA ASP A 78 8.83 4.17 -18.98
C ASP A 78 7.73 4.04 -17.91
N GLY A 79 6.50 3.71 -18.32
CA GLY A 79 5.37 3.47 -17.42
C GLY A 79 4.05 4.04 -17.95
N VAL A 80 3.27 4.62 -17.04
CA VAL A 80 2.02 5.31 -17.39
C VAL A 80 2.12 6.76 -16.97
N ARG A 81 1.99 7.67 -17.93
CA ARG A 81 1.90 9.10 -17.65
C ARG A 81 0.49 9.46 -17.20
N VAL A 82 0.41 10.22 -16.14
CA VAL A 82 -0.81 10.64 -15.44
C VAL A 82 -0.83 12.16 -15.38
N LYS A 83 -1.82 12.79 -16.00
CA LYS A 83 -1.96 14.24 -16.01
C LYS A 83 -3.28 14.65 -15.36
N PRO A 84 -3.25 15.15 -14.11
CA PRO A 84 -4.39 15.84 -13.52
C PRO A 84 -4.76 17.10 -14.32
N GLU A 85 -6.04 17.45 -14.39
CA GLU A 85 -6.53 18.65 -15.09
C GLU A 85 -5.95 19.95 -14.50
N ARG A 86 -5.61 19.93 -13.22
CA ARG A 86 -5.02 21.04 -12.46
C ARG A 86 -4.19 20.49 -11.29
N GLU A 87 -3.39 21.35 -10.67
CA GLU A 87 -2.51 20.96 -9.56
C GLU A 87 -3.28 20.24 -8.44
N PRO A 88 -2.90 18.98 -8.11
CA PRO A 88 -3.51 18.22 -7.04
C PRO A 88 -2.83 18.48 -5.69
N ALA A 89 -3.61 18.36 -4.60
CA ALA A 89 -3.07 18.29 -3.24
C ALA A 89 -2.73 16.85 -2.82
N MET A 90 -3.36 15.86 -3.45
CA MET A 90 -3.12 14.44 -3.19
C MET A 90 -3.37 13.61 -4.45
N LEU A 91 -2.55 12.59 -4.66
CA LEU A 91 -2.70 11.57 -5.69
C LEU A 91 -2.76 10.19 -5.04
N ALA A 92 -3.52 9.28 -5.64
CA ALA A 92 -3.55 7.88 -5.24
C ALA A 92 -3.62 6.96 -6.46
N ALA A 93 -3.01 5.79 -6.34
CA ALA A 93 -3.04 4.76 -7.37
C ALA A 93 -3.34 3.38 -6.77
N GLU A 94 -4.00 2.55 -7.56
CA GLU A 94 -4.21 1.13 -7.29
C GLU A 94 -3.63 0.32 -8.44
N PHE A 95 -2.95 -0.76 -8.07
CA PHE A 95 -2.16 -1.55 -9.00
C PHE A 95 -2.30 -3.03 -8.67
N ASP A 96 -2.88 -3.79 -9.60
CA ASP A 96 -2.94 -5.24 -9.53
C ASP A 96 -1.65 -5.82 -10.13
N ASN A 97 -0.72 -6.25 -9.28
CA ASN A 97 0.53 -6.82 -9.73
C ASN A 97 0.37 -8.26 -10.27
N GLY A 98 -0.79 -8.86 -10.10
CA GLY A 98 -1.12 -10.19 -10.56
C GLY A 98 -0.79 -11.29 -9.57
N PHE A 99 -0.87 -12.52 -10.08
CA PHE A 99 -0.69 -13.74 -9.31
C PHE A 99 0.74 -14.26 -9.43
N PHE A 100 1.27 -14.69 -8.30
CA PHE A 100 2.55 -15.35 -8.20
C PHE A 100 2.39 -16.66 -7.48
N SER A 101 3.10 -17.71 -7.90
CA SER A 101 3.03 -19.02 -7.28
C SER A 101 4.40 -19.68 -7.21
N LYS A 102 4.56 -20.61 -6.28
CA LYS A 102 5.78 -21.41 -6.14
C LYS A 102 5.47 -22.86 -5.79
N THR A 103 6.41 -23.73 -6.13
CA THR A 103 6.49 -25.10 -5.63
C THR A 103 7.34 -25.11 -4.34
N ASP A 104 7.41 -26.24 -3.63
CA ASP A 104 7.93 -26.37 -2.25
C ASP A 104 9.36 -25.86 -2.00
N SER A 105 10.11 -25.47 -3.02
CA SER A 105 11.45 -24.89 -2.88
C SER A 105 11.84 -23.89 -3.98
N SER A 106 10.90 -23.45 -4.82
CA SER A 106 11.20 -22.52 -5.91
C SER A 106 11.03 -21.06 -5.52
N ALA A 107 11.69 -20.16 -6.26
CA ALA A 107 11.28 -18.77 -6.33
C ALA A 107 9.83 -18.68 -6.82
N MET A 108 9.15 -17.60 -6.45
CA MET A 108 7.83 -17.28 -6.99
C MET A 108 7.96 -16.98 -8.49
N VAL A 109 7.09 -17.55 -9.31
CA VAL A 109 6.92 -17.20 -10.72
C VAL A 109 5.65 -16.39 -10.89
N ASN A 110 5.62 -15.44 -11.84
CA ASN A 110 4.45 -14.61 -12.14
C ASN A 110 3.38 -15.40 -12.91
N LYS A 111 2.80 -16.39 -12.24
CA LYS A 111 1.68 -17.21 -12.70
C LYS A 111 0.77 -17.55 -11.53
N PRO A 112 -0.55 -17.66 -11.72
CA PRO A 112 -1.43 -18.26 -10.73
C PRO A 112 -1.11 -19.75 -10.54
N MET A 113 -1.59 -20.32 -9.42
CA MET A 113 -1.31 -21.71 -9.07
C MET A 113 -1.89 -22.72 -10.06
N ASP A 114 -3.04 -22.44 -10.68
CA ASP A 114 -3.66 -23.29 -11.70
C ASP A 114 -2.92 -23.30 -13.04
N GLU A 115 -2.00 -22.36 -13.26
CA GLU A 115 -1.10 -22.29 -14.42
C GLU A 115 0.36 -22.66 -14.09
N ASN A 116 0.62 -23.09 -12.85
CA ASN A 116 1.92 -23.53 -12.38
C ASN A 116 1.82 -24.95 -11.78
N PRO A 117 1.94 -26.00 -12.61
CA PRO A 117 1.80 -27.38 -12.16
C PRO A 117 2.67 -27.71 -10.95
N GLY A 118 2.05 -28.25 -9.89
CA GLY A 118 2.73 -28.57 -8.64
C GLY A 118 2.90 -27.40 -7.69
N ALA A 119 2.31 -26.23 -7.96
CA ALA A 119 2.32 -25.11 -7.02
C ALA A 119 1.64 -25.49 -5.70
N THR A 120 2.34 -25.22 -4.59
CA THR A 120 1.85 -25.49 -3.23
C THR A 120 1.43 -24.22 -2.49
N SER A 121 1.84 -23.05 -3.02
CA SER A 121 1.40 -21.76 -2.51
C SER A 121 1.36 -20.71 -3.61
N GLY A 122 0.50 -19.71 -3.42
CA GLY A 122 0.36 -18.58 -4.31
C GLY A 122 -0.05 -17.32 -3.58
N VAL A 123 0.22 -16.18 -4.21
CA VAL A 123 -0.14 -14.85 -3.74
C VAL A 123 -0.71 -14.04 -4.90
N HIS A 124 -1.83 -13.38 -4.66
CA HIS A 124 -2.30 -12.30 -5.53
C HIS A 124 -1.90 -10.98 -4.89
N ALA A 125 -1.05 -10.21 -5.56
CA ALA A 125 -0.40 -9.04 -5.00
C ALA A 125 -1.07 -7.75 -5.48
N MET A 126 -1.75 -7.07 -4.56
CA MET A 126 -2.37 -5.76 -4.76
C MET A 126 -1.48 -4.68 -4.15
N LYS A 127 -1.24 -3.61 -4.90
CA LYS A 127 -0.37 -2.50 -4.50
C LYS A 127 -1.16 -1.20 -4.53
N PHE A 128 -0.97 -0.41 -3.49
CA PHE A 128 -1.67 0.83 -3.27
C PHE A 128 -0.66 1.93 -3.01
N HIS A 129 -0.97 3.10 -3.51
CA HIS A 129 -0.13 4.26 -3.33
C HIS A 129 -0.98 5.48 -3.01
N LYS A 130 -0.45 6.33 -2.14
CA LYS A 130 -0.97 7.68 -1.90
C LYS A 130 0.19 8.63 -1.68
N THR A 131 0.20 9.75 -2.38
CA THR A 131 1.10 10.88 -2.12
C THR A 131 0.29 12.09 -1.71
N VAL A 132 0.57 12.66 -0.54
CA VAL A 132 0.07 13.98 -0.13
C VAL A 132 1.11 15.03 -0.52
N LEU A 133 0.78 15.84 -1.51
CA LEU A 133 1.64 16.89 -2.07
C LEU A 133 1.49 18.20 -1.30
N GLN A 134 0.27 18.50 -0.86
CA GLN A 134 -0.03 19.65 -0.02
C GLN A 134 -0.72 19.15 1.23
N TRP A 135 0.02 19.11 2.33
CA TRP A 135 -0.52 18.63 3.60
C TRP A 135 -1.61 19.58 4.15
N GLY A 136 -2.49 19.04 4.99
CA GLY A 136 -3.69 19.74 5.44
C GLY A 136 -4.83 18.77 5.78
N LEU A 137 -6.07 19.26 5.72
CA LEU A 137 -7.26 18.44 5.95
C LEU A 137 -7.33 17.23 5.01
N ILE A 138 -6.80 17.37 3.79
CA ILE A 138 -6.77 16.30 2.79
C ILE A 138 -5.99 15.06 3.26
N ALA A 139 -4.95 15.23 4.10
CA ALA A 139 -4.15 14.13 4.61
C ALA A 139 -4.97 13.17 5.50
N ARG A 140 -6.10 13.64 6.05
CA ARG A 140 -7.03 12.89 6.88
C ARG A 140 -8.15 12.22 6.10
N LYS A 141 -8.18 12.40 4.78
CA LYS A 141 -9.23 11.85 3.94
C LYS A 141 -8.99 10.36 3.70
N GLU A 142 -9.98 9.56 4.09
CA GLU A 142 -10.11 8.17 3.64
C GLU A 142 -10.58 8.17 2.18
N LEU A 143 -9.91 7.38 1.34
CA LEU A 143 -10.17 7.21 -0.09
C LEU A 143 -11.01 5.97 -0.37
N GLY A 144 -11.03 5.01 0.56
CA GLY A 144 -11.73 3.74 0.39
C GLY A 144 -10.92 2.72 -0.37
N GLN A 145 -9.60 2.88 -0.45
CA GLN A 145 -8.71 1.83 -0.96
C GLN A 145 -8.86 0.58 -0.08
N THR A 146 -8.81 -0.61 -0.68
CA THR A 146 -9.00 -1.88 0.04
C THR A 146 -8.04 -2.02 1.22
N PHE A 147 -6.81 -1.54 1.07
CA PHE A 147 -5.85 -1.36 2.15
C PHE A 147 -5.36 0.08 2.10
N GLU A 148 -5.36 0.79 3.23
CA GLU A 148 -5.18 2.24 3.25
C GLU A 148 -4.39 2.75 4.47
N ILE A 149 -3.47 3.68 4.24
CA ILE A 149 -2.88 4.52 5.30
C ILE A 149 -3.43 5.94 5.19
N VAL A 150 -3.80 6.52 6.34
CA VAL A 150 -4.40 7.85 6.45
C VAL A 150 -3.69 8.64 7.55
N GLY A 151 -3.37 9.92 7.30
CA GLY A 151 -2.85 10.80 8.33
C GLY A 151 -3.93 11.15 9.36
N THR A 152 -3.54 11.38 10.61
CA THR A 152 -4.53 11.73 11.66
C THR A 152 -4.62 13.22 11.94
N GLN A 153 -3.66 14.01 11.42
CA GLN A 153 -3.53 15.44 11.68
C GLN A 153 -3.56 16.26 10.39
N SER A 154 -4.00 17.51 10.51
CA SER A 154 -3.94 18.49 9.42
C SER A 154 -2.69 19.36 9.46
N LYS A 155 -2.00 19.43 10.60
CA LYS A 155 -0.72 20.12 10.71
C LYS A 155 0.34 19.30 9.98
N ASP A 156 1.23 20.00 9.28
CA ASP A 156 2.31 19.40 8.51
C ASP A 156 3.19 18.51 9.41
N PRO A 157 3.60 17.33 8.92
CA PRO A 157 4.53 16.47 9.61
C PRO A 157 5.89 17.15 9.67
N GLN A 158 6.58 16.99 10.80
CA GLN A 158 7.88 17.61 11.04
C GLN A 158 8.92 16.51 11.20
N ALA A 159 10.10 16.71 10.61
CA ALA A 159 11.21 15.80 10.77
C ALA A 159 11.55 15.63 12.26
N GLY A 160 11.83 14.39 12.68
CA GLY A 160 12.17 14.06 14.06
C GLY A 160 11.03 14.16 15.07
N LYS A 161 9.82 14.61 14.68
CA LYS A 161 8.66 14.68 15.59
C LYS A 161 7.68 13.55 15.32
N PRO A 162 7.20 12.84 16.36
CA PRO A 162 6.25 11.76 16.17
C PRO A 162 4.94 12.26 15.58
N MET A 163 4.38 11.50 14.66
CA MET A 163 3.03 11.69 14.13
C MET A 163 2.27 10.36 14.13
N GLN A 164 0.96 10.43 14.30
CA GLN A 164 0.10 9.26 14.19
C GLN A 164 -0.47 9.12 12.78
N VAL A 165 -0.48 7.89 12.29
CA VAL A 165 -1.25 7.46 11.11
C VAL A 165 -2.28 6.41 11.54
N LYS A 166 -3.27 6.18 10.68
CA LYS A 166 -4.25 5.10 10.83
C LYS A 166 -4.16 4.15 9.65
N VAL A 167 -4.13 2.85 9.94
CA VAL A 167 -4.11 1.77 8.94
C VAL A 167 -5.48 1.14 8.86
N LEU A 168 -6.00 1.04 7.65
CA LEU A 168 -7.33 0.55 7.36
C LEU A 168 -7.28 -0.65 6.40
N LYS A 169 -8.17 -1.61 6.62
CA LYS A 169 -8.56 -2.66 5.66
C LYS A 169 -10.06 -2.54 5.43
N ASP A 170 -10.49 -2.35 4.18
CA ASP A 170 -11.89 -2.16 3.80
C ASP A 170 -12.56 -1.03 4.61
N GLY A 171 -11.85 0.09 4.79
CA GLY A 171 -12.31 1.25 5.57
C GLY A 171 -12.36 1.02 7.09
N LYS A 172 -11.96 -0.15 7.60
CA LYS A 172 -11.97 -0.47 9.04
C LYS A 172 -10.55 -0.49 9.59
N PRO A 173 -10.30 0.03 10.82
CA PRO A 173 -8.98 -0.06 11.41
C PRO A 173 -8.48 -1.50 11.56
N ILE A 174 -7.20 -1.72 11.29
CA ILE A 174 -6.55 -3.03 11.37
C ILE A 174 -5.28 -2.97 12.23
N ALA A 175 -5.22 -3.87 13.21
CA ALA A 175 -4.11 -4.01 14.15
C ALA A 175 -3.02 -4.96 13.62
N GLY A 176 -1.82 -4.89 14.20
CA GLY A 176 -0.75 -5.84 13.92
C GLY A 176 -0.05 -5.62 12.57
N VAL A 177 -0.36 -4.54 11.85
CA VAL A 177 0.29 -4.23 10.57
C VAL A 177 1.65 -3.63 10.83
N ARG A 178 2.69 -4.20 10.23
CA ARG A 178 4.05 -3.65 10.25
C ARG A 178 4.13 -2.46 9.29
N LEU A 179 4.69 -1.35 9.77
CA LEU A 179 5.02 -0.18 8.97
C LEU A 179 6.48 0.23 9.13
N SER A 180 7.08 0.79 8.11
CA SER A 180 8.43 1.38 8.17
C SER A 180 8.56 2.55 7.21
N LEU A 181 9.35 3.56 7.60
CA LEU A 181 9.78 4.61 6.68
C LEU A 181 10.96 4.10 5.85
N GLY A 182 10.74 3.91 4.56
CA GLY A 182 11.68 3.20 3.70
C GLY A 182 11.73 1.69 3.99
N GLU A 183 12.48 0.97 3.17
CA GLU A 183 12.60 -0.49 3.23
C GLU A 183 13.38 -0.96 4.48
N ASP A 184 14.42 -0.20 4.85
CA ASP A 184 15.28 -0.50 5.99
C ASP A 184 14.90 0.26 7.28
N GLY A 185 13.77 0.98 7.25
CA GLY A 185 13.29 1.74 8.40
C GLY A 185 13.00 0.86 9.61
N THR A 186 13.23 1.42 10.81
CA THR A 186 12.84 0.74 12.05
C THR A 186 11.32 0.55 12.06
N PRO A 187 10.84 -0.69 12.20
CA PRO A 187 9.43 -0.98 12.08
C PRO A 187 8.63 -0.53 13.30
N VAL A 188 7.41 -0.11 13.05
CA VAL A 188 6.35 0.06 14.05
C VAL A 188 5.17 -0.83 13.69
N THR A 189 4.29 -1.08 14.65
CA THR A 189 3.12 -1.94 14.45
C THR A 189 1.85 -1.18 14.79
N SER A 190 0.80 -1.33 13.97
CA SER A 190 -0.49 -0.71 14.26
C SER A 190 -1.15 -1.32 15.51
N ALA A 191 -1.70 -0.46 16.36
CA ALA A 191 -2.42 -0.80 17.58
C ALA A 191 -3.83 -1.33 17.28
N ALA A 192 -4.57 -1.70 18.33
CA ALA A 192 -5.92 -2.28 18.24
C ALA A 192 -6.92 -1.38 17.49
N ASP A 193 -6.76 -0.06 17.58
CA ASP A 193 -7.59 0.94 16.89
C ASP A 193 -7.05 1.31 15.49
N GLY A 194 -6.06 0.56 15.00
CA GLY A 194 -5.39 0.77 13.72
C GLY A 194 -4.37 1.92 13.71
N THR A 195 -4.13 2.60 14.84
CA THR A 195 -3.16 3.70 14.88
C THR A 195 -1.72 3.20 14.94
N ALA A 196 -0.80 3.93 14.34
CA ALA A 196 0.64 3.71 14.51
C ALA A 196 1.34 5.07 14.61
N THR A 197 2.35 5.15 15.48
CA THR A 197 3.20 6.34 15.60
C THR A 197 4.45 6.14 14.78
N VAL A 198 4.74 7.07 13.88
CA VAL A 198 5.95 7.11 13.07
C VAL A 198 6.67 8.43 13.31
N THR A 199 7.99 8.44 13.13
CA THR A 199 8.81 9.65 13.24
C THR A 199 9.38 9.97 11.85
N PRO A 200 8.80 10.92 11.12
CA PRO A 200 9.28 11.32 9.81
C PRO A 200 10.73 11.79 9.82
N VAL A 201 11.42 11.60 8.71
CA VAL A 201 12.76 12.16 8.45
C VAL A 201 12.64 13.45 7.65
N GLU A 202 13.74 14.20 7.51
CA GLU A 202 13.82 15.38 6.65
C GLU A 202 13.59 15.01 5.18
N GLY A 203 12.86 15.85 4.45
CA GLY A 203 12.61 15.66 3.03
C GLY A 203 11.53 14.62 2.72
N ARG A 204 11.81 13.76 1.74
CA ARG A 204 10.81 12.80 1.22
C ARG A 204 10.68 11.60 2.16
N ASN A 205 9.45 11.31 2.56
CA ASN A 205 9.10 10.16 3.36
C ASN A 205 8.28 9.17 2.52
N GLN A 206 8.57 7.87 2.66
CA GLN A 206 7.79 6.77 2.07
C GLN A 206 7.48 5.77 3.17
N LEU A 207 6.28 5.86 3.73
CA LEU A 207 5.79 4.94 4.74
C LEU A 207 5.20 3.70 4.07
N LEU A 208 5.86 2.57 4.25
CA LEU A 208 5.50 1.29 3.70
C LEU A 208 4.67 0.50 4.70
N ALA A 209 3.67 -0.25 4.22
CA ALA A 209 2.99 -1.26 5.00
C ALA A 209 2.65 -2.47 4.13
N ILE A 210 2.65 -3.66 4.74
CA ILE A 210 2.30 -4.91 4.06
C ILE A 210 1.47 -5.80 4.98
N ILE A 211 0.44 -6.42 4.41
CA ILE A 211 -0.32 -7.50 5.05
C ILE A 211 -0.52 -8.65 4.05
N ARG A 212 -0.53 -9.88 4.56
CA ARG A 212 -0.95 -11.06 3.81
C ARG A 212 -2.10 -11.73 4.52
N MET A 213 -3.15 -12.04 3.77
CA MET A 213 -4.35 -12.68 4.28
C MET A 213 -4.56 -14.00 3.56
N PRO A 214 -4.88 -15.10 4.27
CA PRO A 214 -5.15 -16.38 3.65
C PRO A 214 -6.42 -16.32 2.79
N VAL A 215 -6.43 -17.10 1.72
CA VAL A 215 -7.57 -17.32 0.82
C VAL A 215 -7.88 -18.81 0.81
N GLN A 216 -9.16 -19.16 0.94
CA GLN A 216 -9.62 -20.55 0.88
C GLN A 216 -10.46 -20.77 -0.37
N GLY A 217 -10.29 -21.90 -1.03
CA GLY A 217 -11.11 -22.34 -2.17
C GLY A 217 -10.85 -21.63 -3.50
N ASP A 218 -9.85 -20.74 -3.59
CA ASP A 218 -9.42 -20.13 -4.85
C ASP A 218 -8.32 -21.01 -5.48
N PRO A 219 -8.53 -21.60 -6.67
CA PRO A 219 -7.51 -22.44 -7.32
C PRO A 219 -6.27 -21.64 -7.76
N LYS A 220 -6.35 -20.31 -7.82
CA LYS A 220 -5.27 -19.46 -8.32
C LYS A 220 -4.27 -19.03 -7.23
N THR A 221 -4.67 -19.04 -5.97
CA THR A 221 -3.86 -18.51 -4.87
C THR A 221 -4.26 -19.05 -3.51
N THR A 222 -3.31 -19.07 -2.58
CA THR A 222 -3.57 -19.33 -1.15
C THR A 222 -3.59 -18.04 -0.33
N GLN A 223 -3.19 -16.90 -0.89
CA GLN A 223 -3.07 -15.63 -0.16
C GLN A 223 -3.44 -14.40 -1.03
N ARG A 224 -3.96 -13.34 -0.39
CA ARG A 224 -3.92 -11.97 -0.91
C ARG A 224 -2.81 -11.21 -0.19
N SER A 225 -1.95 -10.52 -0.92
CA SER A 225 -0.96 -9.58 -0.38
C SER A 225 -1.42 -8.17 -0.70
N TYR A 226 -1.46 -7.31 0.29
CA TYR A 226 -1.74 -5.89 0.13
C TYR A 226 -0.52 -5.11 0.58
N GLU A 227 0.01 -4.27 -0.31
CA GLU A 227 1.16 -3.42 -0.06
C GLU A 227 0.75 -1.96 -0.24
N TYR A 228 1.17 -1.09 0.68
CA TYR A 228 0.81 0.31 0.65
C TYR A 228 2.05 1.19 0.78
N LEU A 229 2.17 2.18 -0.13
CA LEU A 229 3.18 3.23 -0.04
C LEU A 229 2.50 4.58 0.19
N PHE A 230 2.65 5.13 1.39
CA PHE A 230 2.19 6.48 1.73
C PHE A 230 3.36 7.46 1.69
N ALA A 231 3.35 8.37 0.71
CA ALA A 231 4.41 9.35 0.52
C ALA A 231 3.97 10.77 0.90
N PHE A 232 4.91 11.52 1.48
CA PHE A 232 4.74 12.92 1.84
C PHE A 232 6.11 13.59 2.02
N GLN A 233 6.12 14.92 2.02
CA GLN A 233 7.30 15.73 2.28
C GLN A 233 7.24 16.24 3.73
N THR A 234 8.39 16.33 4.38
CA THR A 234 8.60 17.17 5.55
C THR A 234 9.50 18.34 5.17
N HIS A 235 9.31 19.45 5.86
CA HIS A 235 10.19 20.61 5.82
C HIS A 235 10.67 20.88 7.24
N ASP A 236 11.79 21.60 7.36
CA ASP A 236 12.33 22.05 8.64
C ASP A 236 11.36 22.98 9.40
#